data_AF-A0A8J9W102-F1
#
_entry.id   AF-A0A8J9W102-F1
#
_cell.length_a   1.000
_cell.length_b   1.000
_cell.length_c   1.000
_cell.angle_alpha   90.00
_cell.angle_beta   90.00
_cell.angle_gamma   90.00
#
_symmetry.space_group_name_H-M   'P 1'
#
loop_
_entity.id
_entity.type
_entity.pdbx_description
1 polymer ?
#
loop_
_entity_poly.entity_id
_entity_poly.type
_entity_poly.pdbx_seq_one_letter_code
_entity_poly.pdbx_strand_id
1 'polypeptide(L)'
;MNFVTSSQLIIKRTKFQQLEKLASTKLKINAKETMRIAEELYISGFISFPRTETTEFPKEINLGQLVSLQTSDPQWGPFAACVLANGPSPRKGTKNDGAHPPIHPTRHG
;
A
#
# COMPACT_ATOMS: atom_id res chain seq x y z
N MET A 1 12.41 2.23 23.06
CA MET A 1 11.51 1.55 22.11
C MET A 1 10.93 2.62 21.19
N ASN A 2 11.39 2.69 19.94
CA ASN A 2 11.23 3.87 19.08
C ASN A 2 9.82 3.94 18.46
N PHE A 3 9.06 4.98 18.82
CA PHE A 3 7.69 5.28 18.38
C PHE A 3 7.56 5.73 16.91
N VAL A 4 8.56 5.53 16.05
CA VAL A 4 8.64 6.20 14.72
C VAL A 4 8.02 5.37 13.57
N THR A 5 7.58 4.14 13.78
CA THR A 5 7.14 3.28 12.65
C THR A 5 5.69 2.88 12.78
N SER A 6 4.75 3.82 12.75
CA SER A 6 3.33 3.48 12.87
C SER A 6 2.36 4.39 12.11
N SER A 7 2.82 5.21 11.17
CA SER A 7 1.92 5.91 10.23
C SER A 7 2.03 5.41 8.79
N GLN A 8 2.91 4.43 8.53
CA GLN A 8 3.44 4.17 7.19
C GLN A 8 3.00 2.83 6.59
N LEU A 9 2.25 2.00 7.32
CA LEU A 9 1.96 0.63 6.88
C LEU A 9 0.76 0.55 5.94
N ILE A 10 -0.22 1.45 6.09
CA ILE A 10 -1.48 1.40 5.31
C ILE A 10 -1.31 1.98 3.91
N ILE A 11 -0.57 3.07 3.79
CA ILE A 11 -0.24 3.70 2.50
C ILE A 11 1.27 3.58 2.29
N LYS A 12 1.72 2.35 2.11
CA LYS A 12 3.13 2.08 1.88
C LYS A 12 3.39 2.17 0.38
N ARG A 13 4.20 3.14 -0.05
CA ARG A 13 4.70 3.26 -1.43
C ARG A 13 5.52 2.02 -1.83
N THR A 14 4.86 1.00 -2.35
CA THR A 14 5.50 -0.26 -2.71
C THR A 14 5.58 -0.32 -4.23
N LYS A 15 6.80 -0.40 -4.77
CA LYS A 15 7.03 -0.75 -6.18
C LYS A 15 7.08 -2.26 -6.36
N PHE A 16 6.94 -2.76 -7.59
CA PHE A 16 6.86 -4.20 -7.87
C PHE A 16 8.05 -4.99 -7.26
N GLN A 17 9.29 -4.53 -7.47
CA GLN A 17 10.49 -5.20 -6.94
C GLN A 17 10.51 -5.27 -5.41
N GLN A 18 9.96 -4.24 -4.77
CA GLN A 18 9.90 -4.17 -3.32
C GLN A 18 8.83 -5.11 -2.77
N LEU A 19 7.69 -5.24 -3.47
CA LEU A 19 6.66 -6.20 -3.14
C LEU A 19 7.21 -7.64 -3.20
N GLU A 20 7.86 -8.02 -4.31
CA GLU A 20 8.47 -9.33 -4.48
C GLU A 20 9.51 -9.63 -3.40
N LYS A 21 10.40 -8.67 -3.11
CA LYS A 21 11.42 -8.82 -2.06
C LYS A 21 10.82 -8.99 -0.67
N LEU A 22 9.79 -8.21 -0.33
CA LEU A 22 9.14 -8.30 0.98
C LEU A 22 8.33 -9.59 1.12
N ALA A 23 7.60 -10.00 0.09
CA ALA A 23 6.84 -11.25 0.08
C ALA A 23 7.78 -12.46 0.26
N SER A 24 8.91 -12.51 -0.46
CA SER A 24 9.90 -13.57 -0.31
C SER A 24 10.52 -13.61 1.09
N THR A 25 10.97 -12.46 1.61
CA THR A 25 11.68 -12.42 2.89
C THR A 25 10.76 -12.62 4.10
N LYS A 26 9.55 -12.05 4.07
CA LYS A 26 8.61 -11.99 5.20
C LYS A 26 7.52 -13.06 5.14
N LEU A 27 7.01 -13.38 3.96
CA LEU A 27 5.89 -14.30 3.77
C LEU A 27 6.31 -15.64 3.15
N LYS A 28 7.59 -15.78 2.75
CA LYS A 28 8.15 -16.97 2.09
C LYS A 28 7.46 -17.33 0.75
N ILE A 29 6.92 -16.32 0.07
CA ILE A 29 6.29 -16.46 -1.25
C ILE A 29 7.32 -16.07 -2.33
N ASN A 30 7.52 -16.91 -3.34
CA ASN A 30 8.44 -16.59 -4.43
C ASN A 30 7.91 -15.44 -5.32
N ALA A 31 8.78 -14.83 -6.13
CA ALA A 31 8.42 -13.66 -6.94
C ALA A 31 7.30 -13.93 -7.95
N LYS A 32 7.37 -15.07 -8.67
CA LYS A 32 6.34 -15.47 -9.65
C LYS A 32 4.96 -15.59 -9.01
N GLU A 33 4.90 -16.26 -7.86
CA GLU A 33 3.66 -16.44 -7.12
C GLU A 33 3.15 -15.15 -6.49
N THR A 34 4.05 -14.29 -6.01
CA THR A 34 3.70 -12.96 -5.49
C THR A 34 3.00 -12.13 -6.57
N MET A 35 3.53 -12.12 -7.79
CA MET A 35 2.93 -11.37 -8.89
C MET A 35 1.61 -11.96 -9.36
N ARG A 36 1.49 -13.30 -9.39
CA ARG A 36 0.21 -13.97 -9.69
C ARG A 36 -0.89 -13.55 -8.71
N ILE A 37 -0.60 -13.61 -7.40
CA ILE A 37 -1.54 -13.21 -6.35
C ILE A 37 -1.86 -11.71 -6.44
N ALA A 38 -0.86 -10.86 -6.68
CA ALA A 38 -1.07 -9.43 -6.80
C ALA A 38 -1.97 -9.06 -8.00
N GLU A 39 -1.83 -9.76 -9.13
CA GLU A 39 -2.71 -9.59 -10.29
C GLU A 39 -4.14 -10.02 -9.98
N GLU A 40 -4.34 -11.13 -9.28
CA GLU A 40 -5.67 -11.59 -8.84
C GLU A 40 -6.34 -10.58 -7.90
N LEU A 41 -5.58 -10.01 -6.96
CA LEU A 41 -6.07 -8.95 -6.07
C LEU A 41 -6.42 -7.66 -6.82
N TYR A 42 -5.64 -7.31 -7.85
CA TYR A 42 -5.93 -6.16 -8.72
C TYR A 42 -7.21 -6.36 -9.52
N ILE A 43 -7.35 -7.52 -10.20
CA ILE A 43 -8.55 -7.88 -10.96
C ILE A 43 -9.80 -7.86 -10.06
N SER A 44 -9.63 -8.30 -8.81
CA SER A 44 -10.70 -8.31 -7.80
C SER A 44 -10.97 -6.93 -7.17
N GLY A 45 -10.16 -5.91 -7.50
CA GLY A 45 -10.33 -4.53 -7.05
C GLY A 45 -9.84 -4.24 -5.62
N PHE A 46 -9.00 -5.09 -5.04
CA PHE A 46 -8.46 -4.92 -3.68
C PHE A 46 -7.20 -4.05 -3.63
N ILE A 47 -6.40 -4.05 -4.70
CA ILE A 47 -5.17 -3.23 -4.78
C ILE A 47 -5.09 -2.48 -6.11
N SER A 48 -4.28 -1.43 -6.16
CA SER A 48 -3.88 -0.77 -7.41
C SER A 48 -2.96 -1.64 -8.25
N PHE A 49 -2.79 -1.28 -9.53
CA PHE A 49 -2.02 -2.05 -10.51
C PHE A 49 -0.61 -2.42 -10.00
N PRO A 50 -0.25 -3.73 -9.93
CA PRO A 50 0.94 -4.18 -9.20
C PRO A 50 2.25 -4.07 -9.98
N ARG A 51 2.20 -3.75 -11.28
CA ARG A 51 3.38 -3.61 -12.14
C ARG A 51 3.71 -2.14 -12.36
N THR A 52 4.09 -1.46 -11.28
CA THR A 52 4.49 -0.04 -11.30
C THR A 52 5.86 0.16 -10.66
N GLU A 53 6.59 1.14 -11.19
CA GLU A 53 7.82 1.69 -10.60
C GLU A 53 7.57 2.98 -9.81
N THR A 54 6.33 3.48 -9.80
CA THR A 54 5.94 4.69 -9.09
C THR A 54 6.09 4.52 -7.59
N THR A 55 6.70 5.53 -6.97
CA THR A 55 6.96 5.58 -5.53
C THR A 55 6.38 6.82 -4.86
N GLU A 56 5.80 7.74 -5.64
CA GLU A 56 5.09 8.91 -5.14
C GLU A 56 3.59 8.76 -5.37
N PHE A 57 2.78 9.20 -4.40
CA PHE A 57 1.34 9.32 -4.62
C PHE A 57 1.05 10.62 -5.37
N PRO A 58 0.26 10.58 -6.46
CA PRO A 58 -0.27 11.78 -7.11
C PRO A 58 -1.08 12.62 -6.12
N LYS A 59 -1.10 13.94 -6.31
CA LYS A 59 -1.80 14.87 -5.41
C LYS A 59 -3.32 14.71 -5.48
N GLU A 60 -3.80 14.16 -6.59
CA GLU A 60 -5.20 13.95 -6.92
C GLU A 60 -5.79 12.76 -6.15
N ILE A 61 -4.96 11.87 -5.62
CA ILE A 61 -5.42 10.73 -4.82
C ILE A 61 -5.81 11.19 -3.41
N ASN A 62 -7.07 10.97 -3.04
CA ASN A 62 -7.55 11.18 -1.68
C ASN A 62 -7.08 10.06 -0.75
N LEU A 63 -5.89 10.26 -0.17
CA LEU A 63 -5.30 9.33 0.79
C LEU A 63 -6.17 9.14 2.05
N GLY A 64 -6.89 10.18 2.49
CA GLY A 64 -7.78 10.09 3.65
C GLY A 64 -8.90 9.09 3.43
N GLN A 65 -9.51 9.10 2.24
CA GLN A 65 -10.52 8.13 1.85
C GLN A 65 -9.97 6.69 1.84
N LEU A 66 -8.77 6.48 1.29
CA LEU A 66 -8.14 5.16 1.27
C LEU A 66 -7.88 4.61 2.68
N VAL A 67 -7.42 5.45 3.61
CA VAL A 67 -7.22 5.04 5.01
C VAL A 67 -8.55 4.76 5.68
N SER A 68 -9.58 5.59 5.43
CA SER A 68 -10.91 5.40 6.01
C SER A 68 -11.49 4.02 5.71
N LEU A 69 -11.28 3.51 4.49
CA LEU A 69 -11.74 2.17 4.09
C LEU A 69 -11.13 1.06 4.97
N GLN A 70 -9.96 1.28 5.55
CA GLN A 70 -9.22 0.28 6.33
C GLN A 70 -9.55 0.31 7.82
N THR A 71 -10.39 1.25 8.28
CA THR A 71 -10.68 1.46 9.71
C THR A 71 -11.56 0.37 10.33
N SER A 72 -12.30 -0.39 9.50
CA SER A 72 -13.17 -1.48 9.94
C SER A 72 -12.43 -2.78 10.26
N ASP A 73 -11.15 -2.88 9.91
CA ASP A 73 -10.40 -4.13 10.11
C ASP A 73 -10.12 -4.39 11.60
N PRO A 74 -10.39 -5.59 12.14
CA PRO A 74 -10.14 -5.86 13.56
C PRO A 74 -8.65 -5.89 13.92
N GLN A 75 -7.75 -6.15 12.97
CA GLN A 75 -6.30 -6.29 13.23
C GLN A 75 -5.57 -4.96 13.08
N TRP A 76 -5.89 -4.16 12.07
CA TRP A 76 -5.21 -2.88 11.81
C TRP A 76 -6.11 -1.65 11.77
N GLY A 77 -7.43 -1.80 11.90
CA GLY A 77 -8.39 -0.69 11.88
C GLY A 77 -8.14 0.38 12.94
N PRO A 78 -7.81 0.04 14.21
CA PRO A 78 -7.45 1.04 15.21
C PRO A 78 -6.24 1.88 14.81
N PHE A 79 -5.25 1.25 14.16
CA PHE A 79 -4.09 1.95 13.63
C PHE A 79 -4.47 2.83 12.43
N ALA A 80 -5.36 2.38 11.54
CA ALA A 80 -5.89 3.19 10.45
C ALA A 80 -6.63 4.42 10.96
N ALA A 81 -7.44 4.29 12.00
CA ALA A 81 -8.14 5.41 12.61
C ALA A 81 -7.15 6.45 13.16
N CYS A 82 -6.07 6.02 13.81
CA CYS A 82 -4.99 6.91 14.22
C CYS A 82 -4.32 7.64 13.05
N VAL A 83 -4.06 6.94 11.93
CA VAL A 83 -3.49 7.58 10.73
C VAL A 83 -4.45 8.60 10.13
N LEU A 84 -5.75 8.29 10.09
CA LEU A 84 -6.78 9.18 9.56
C LEU A 84 -6.89 10.45 10.40
N ALA A 85 -6.89 10.32 11.74
CA ALA A 85 -6.97 11.45 12.66
C ALA A 85 -5.77 12.40 12.55
N ASN A 86 -4.57 11.88 12.30
CA ASN A 86 -3.34 12.68 12.18
C ASN A 86 -3.08 13.18 10.74
N GLY A 87 -3.85 12.70 9.76
CA GLY A 87 -3.62 12.95 8.35
C GLY A 87 -2.58 11.98 7.76
N PRO A 88 -2.91 11.23 6.68
CA PRO A 88 -1.96 10.34 6.04
C PRO A 88 -0.81 11.12 5.40
N SER A 89 0.41 10.84 5.87
CA SER A 89 1.64 11.46 5.38
C SER A 89 2.62 10.38 4.87
N PRO A 90 2.38 9.76 3.70
CA PRO A 90 3.28 8.76 3.14
C PRO A 90 4.64 9.38 2.83
N ARG A 91 5.71 8.58 2.93
CA ARG A 91 7.06 9.03 2.61
C ARG A 91 7.16 9.40 1.13
N LYS A 92 7.59 10.63 0.82
CA LYS A 92 7.77 11.12 -0.57
C LYS A 92 8.77 10.28 -1.36
N GLY A 93 8.30 9.61 -2.42
CA GLY A 93 9.14 8.96 -3.42
C GLY A 93 9.71 9.97 -4.42
N THR A 94 10.48 9.48 -5.38
CA THR A 94 11.07 10.30 -6.45
C THR A 94 10.78 9.75 -7.85
N LYS A 95 10.06 8.62 -7.94
CA LYS A 95 9.72 7.98 -9.20
C LYS A 95 8.22 8.10 -9.44
N ASN A 96 7.87 8.44 -10.67
CA ASN A 96 6.52 8.47 -11.21
C ASN A 96 6.59 7.99 -12.66
N ASP A 97 5.85 6.94 -12.98
CA ASP A 97 5.73 6.42 -14.35
C ASP A 97 4.70 7.19 -15.20
N GLY A 98 3.95 8.10 -14.59
CA GLY A 98 2.93 8.93 -15.23
C GLY A 98 1.60 8.22 -15.51
N ALA A 99 1.49 6.93 -15.21
CA ALA A 99 0.33 6.11 -15.53
C ALA A 99 -0.35 5.51 -14.29
N HIS A 100 0.44 5.10 -13.29
CA HIS A 100 -0.04 4.36 -12.13
C HIS A 100 0.54 4.91 -10.81
N PRO A 101 -0.27 5.00 -9.74
CA PRO A 101 0.23 5.29 -8.40
C PRO A 101 0.97 4.09 -7.81
N PRO A 102 1.71 4.25 -6.69
CA PRO A 102 2.35 3.13 -6.00
C PRO A 102 1.33 2.07 -5.60
N ILE A 103 1.77 0.82 -5.42
CA ILE A 103 0.88 -0.29 -5.01
C ILE A 103 0.26 0.03 -3.64
N HIS A 104 -1.07 0.11 -3.58
CA HIS A 104 -1.84 0.43 -2.37
C HIS A 104 -3.21 -0.27 -2.36
N PRO A 105 -3.82 -0.47 -1.17
CA PRO A 105 -5.16 -1.03 -1.09
C PRO A 105 -6.22 -0.03 -1.56
N THR A 106 -7.19 -0.51 -2.35
CA THR A 106 -8.29 0.29 -2.91
C THR A 106 -9.65 -0.06 -2.27
N ARG A 107 -9.72 -1.16 -1.54
CA ARG A 107 -10.93 -1.67 -0.88
C ARG A 107 -10.54 -2.45 0.39
N HIS A 108 -11.47 -2.59 1.34
CA HIS A 108 -11.39 -3.53 2.47
C HIS A 108 -12.22 -4.78 2.17
N GLY A 109 -11.70 -5.96 2.54
CA GLY A 109 -12.24 -7.28 2.17
C GLY A 109 -12.89 -8.02 3.31
#